data_AF-A0A0D2NL45-F1
#
_entry.id   AF-A0A0D2NL45-F1
#
_cell.length_a   1.000
_cell.length_b   1.000
_cell.length_c   1.000
_cell.angle_alpha   90.00
_cell.angle_beta   90.00
_cell.angle_gamma   90.00
#
_symmetry.space_group_name_H-M   'P 1'
#
loop_
_entity.id
_entity.type
_entity.pdbx_description
1 polymer ?
#
loop_
_entity_poly.entity_id
_entity_poly.type
_entity_poly.pdbx_seq_one_letter_code
_entity_poly.pdbx_strand_id
1 'polypeptide(L)'
;MASGPPILPPQFASPMHLDLTRLSRTMRLQKLGRKALPPIRTLLDTVPDEVMEHILSFCAQREVLAISLTCWRLAAVANGTLYRYIRPLNLTKSACFFRTIYLHEHLGTFVRKYRNPLLEIENELIKRYRKLKPKALGLLHDIGYTDSLALVTTALRKMPNLSHLELLFPETEIQTDYVARLLEGCPFQLLHFHTNLRFDLAMAKFLHSQDDLQDLRLHSSTPFSSLDMTTLNGDMLPKLSTLGWSSRVPIELVRHLVKGRPIHTIDVQLPSGIYDISDFLGIGVEASPLVRVANITFRDPRHPLYSQLEVLNIQFPNLTGLGIAVFALTQEITNDLYKIVKSFKQLERLFIYDQFHDLALTRGVILQYARSFWNRCATLRKIGFYVCDPFLMVEKTTVTTGKVKTVLWVVRS
;
A
#
# COMPACT_ATOMS: atom_id res chain seq x y z
N MET A 1 -47.97 -1.95 7.83
CA MET A 1 -46.77 -1.30 8.38
C MET A 1 -45.81 -1.06 7.22
N ALA A 2 -45.67 0.19 6.80
CA ALA A 2 -44.91 0.55 5.61
C ALA A 2 -43.41 0.53 5.92
N SER A 3 -42.67 -0.29 5.18
CA SER A 3 -41.20 -0.31 5.17
C SER A 3 -40.69 0.97 4.50
N GLY A 4 -40.01 1.82 5.28
CA GLY A 4 -39.34 3.02 4.77
C GLY A 4 -38.20 2.68 3.80
N PRO A 5 -37.86 3.58 2.86
CA PRO A 5 -36.80 3.35 1.89
C PRO A 5 -35.42 3.29 2.59
N PRO A 6 -34.47 2.50 2.06
CA PRO A 6 -33.14 2.39 2.62
C PRO A 6 -32.40 3.73 2.53
N ILE A 7 -31.87 4.17 3.65
CA ILE A 7 -30.96 5.32 3.75
C ILE A 7 -29.67 4.93 3.03
N LEU A 8 -29.42 5.55 1.87
CA LEU A 8 -28.15 5.39 1.16
C LEU A 8 -27.00 5.90 2.04
N PRO A 9 -25.85 5.20 2.06
CA PRO A 9 -24.68 5.67 2.79
C PRO A 9 -24.23 7.04 2.28
N PRO A 10 -23.59 7.87 3.13
CA PRO A 10 -23.07 9.16 2.73
C PRO A 10 -22.12 8.97 1.54
N GLN A 11 -22.46 9.59 0.42
CA GLN A 11 -21.59 9.64 -0.74
C GLN A 11 -20.28 10.29 -0.31
N PHE A 12 -19.20 9.52 -0.28
CA PHE A 12 -17.85 10.06 -0.16
C PHE A 12 -17.71 11.24 -1.13
N ALA A 13 -17.15 12.35 -0.64
CA ALA A 13 -16.79 13.48 -1.47
C ALA A 13 -16.04 12.94 -2.70
N SER A 14 -16.67 13.09 -3.87
CA SER A 14 -16.16 12.54 -5.13
C SER A 14 -14.68 12.91 -5.29
N PRO A 15 -13.78 11.96 -5.59
CA PRO A 15 -12.37 12.27 -5.81
C PRO A 15 -12.26 13.18 -7.03
N MET A 16 -12.13 14.48 -6.75
CA MET A 16 -12.12 15.55 -7.74
C MET A 16 -11.10 15.25 -8.83
N HIS A 17 -11.53 15.48 -10.07
CA HIS A 17 -10.80 15.22 -11.29
C HIS A 17 -9.48 16.02 -11.32
N LEU A 18 -8.34 15.33 -11.13
CA LEU A 18 -7.08 15.80 -11.72
C LEU A 18 -7.20 15.58 -13.23
N ASP A 19 -7.70 16.59 -13.94
CA ASP A 19 -7.60 16.62 -15.39
C ASP A 19 -6.16 17.00 -15.77
N LEU A 20 -5.26 16.01 -15.71
CA LEU A 20 -3.85 16.15 -16.08
C LEU A 20 -3.67 16.73 -17.50
N THR A 21 -4.68 16.60 -18.37
CA THR A 21 -4.64 17.17 -19.72
C THR A 21 -4.76 18.70 -19.73
N ARG A 22 -5.39 19.32 -18.72
CA ARG A 22 -5.48 20.79 -18.60
C ARG A 22 -4.13 21.44 -18.26
N LEU A 23 -3.31 20.79 -17.43
CA LEU A 23 -1.96 21.28 -17.08
C LEU A 23 -1.05 21.39 -18.32
N SER A 24 -1.20 20.47 -19.28
CA SER A 24 -0.45 20.54 -20.55
C SER A 24 -0.95 21.65 -21.51
N ARG A 25 -2.22 22.05 -21.42
CA ARG A 25 -2.83 23.07 -22.30
C ARG A 25 -2.47 24.49 -21.90
N THR A 26 -2.36 24.78 -20.61
CA THR A 26 -1.91 26.11 -20.12
C THR A 26 -0.49 26.44 -20.60
N MET A 27 0.40 25.45 -20.66
CA MET A 27 1.75 25.63 -21.23
C MET A 27 1.76 25.93 -22.74
N ARG A 28 0.80 25.42 -23.52
CA ARG A 28 0.73 25.66 -24.97
C ARG A 28 0.13 27.02 -25.34
N LEU A 29 -0.80 27.55 -24.55
CA LEU A 29 -1.49 28.82 -24.87
C LEU A 29 -0.60 30.06 -24.74
N GLN A 30 0.52 29.99 -24.02
CA GLN A 30 1.47 31.12 -23.92
C GLN A 30 2.41 31.26 -25.12
N LYS A 31 2.52 30.26 -26.01
CA LYS A 31 3.34 30.36 -27.24
C LYS A 31 2.66 31.13 -28.38
N LEU A 32 1.38 31.51 -28.25
CA LEU A 32 0.64 32.23 -29.29
C LEU A 32 0.79 33.76 -29.12
N GLY A 33 1.93 34.29 -29.55
CA GLY A 33 2.09 35.54 -30.32
C GLY A 33 1.54 36.87 -29.79
N ARG A 34 1.00 36.99 -28.57
CA ARG A 34 0.66 38.30 -28.00
C ARG A 34 1.95 38.96 -27.48
N LYS A 35 2.22 40.20 -27.93
CA LYS A 35 3.27 41.08 -27.38
C LYS A 35 3.13 41.10 -25.85
N ALA A 36 3.96 40.31 -25.17
CA ALA A 36 3.87 40.14 -23.73
C ALA A 36 4.33 41.44 -23.08
N LEU A 37 3.45 42.06 -22.31
CA LEU A 37 3.85 43.07 -21.34
C LEU A 37 4.96 42.45 -20.45
N PRO A 38 6.00 43.22 -20.08
CA PRO A 38 7.03 42.71 -19.18
C PRO A 38 6.36 42.17 -17.92
N PRO A 39 6.71 40.95 -17.48
CA PRO A 39 6.09 40.35 -16.31
C PRO A 39 6.32 41.27 -15.11
N ILE A 40 5.24 41.66 -14.43
CA ILE A 40 5.32 42.37 -13.16
C ILE A 40 6.07 41.42 -12.21
N ARG A 41 7.29 41.80 -11.82
CA ARG A 41 8.06 41.05 -10.83
C ARG A 41 7.29 41.10 -9.52
N THR A 42 6.81 39.96 -9.08
CA THR A 42 6.14 39.82 -7.80
C THR A 42 7.17 39.50 -6.73
N LEU A 43 6.85 39.75 -5.45
CA LEU A 43 7.70 39.31 -4.33
C LEU A 43 7.93 37.78 -4.34
N LEU A 44 7.02 37.03 -4.96
CA LEU A 44 7.18 35.59 -5.15
C LEU A 44 8.35 35.25 -6.06
N ASP A 45 8.78 36.15 -6.94
CA ASP A 45 9.90 35.94 -7.85
C ASP A 45 11.27 35.89 -7.13
N THR A 46 11.35 36.33 -5.87
CA THR A 46 12.60 36.29 -5.08
C THR A 46 12.71 35.09 -4.15
N VAL A 47 11.62 34.35 -3.90
CA VAL A 47 11.62 33.19 -3.00
C VAL A 47 12.28 32.00 -3.70
N PRO A 48 13.28 31.29 -3.12
CA PRO A 48 13.86 30.09 -3.71
C PRO A 48 12.84 28.96 -3.94
N ASP A 49 13.08 28.12 -4.96
CA ASP A 49 12.15 27.06 -5.33
C ASP A 49 12.00 26.00 -4.23
N GLU A 50 13.06 25.75 -3.44
CA GLU A 50 13.07 24.84 -2.30
C GLU A 50 12.14 25.33 -1.18
N VAL A 51 12.13 26.65 -0.93
CA VAL A 51 11.25 27.27 0.08
C VAL A 51 9.81 27.19 -0.38
N MET A 52 9.54 27.46 -1.67
CA MET A 52 8.19 27.30 -2.23
C MET A 52 7.73 25.84 -2.20
N GLU A 53 8.60 24.87 -2.53
CA GLU A 53 8.26 23.46 -2.44
C GLU A 53 7.93 23.06 -1.00
N HIS A 54 8.70 23.55 -0.03
CA HIS A 54 8.43 23.34 1.39
C HIS A 54 7.07 23.93 1.81
N ILE A 55 6.76 25.17 1.41
CA ILE A 55 5.45 25.79 1.67
C ILE A 55 4.32 24.96 1.06
N LEU A 56 4.45 24.59 -0.22
CA LEU A 56 3.43 23.80 -0.93
C LEU A 56 3.26 22.39 -0.34
N SER A 57 4.28 21.86 0.34
CA SER A 57 4.17 20.56 1.02
C SER A 57 3.20 20.56 2.20
N PHE A 58 2.89 21.74 2.77
CA PHE A 58 1.86 21.92 3.81
C PHE A 58 0.46 22.16 3.24
N CYS A 59 0.35 22.50 1.95
CA CYS A 59 -0.93 22.75 1.30
C CYS A 59 -1.66 21.45 0.95
N ALA A 60 -2.99 21.49 0.96
CA ALA A 60 -3.77 20.37 0.46
C ALA A 60 -3.54 20.20 -1.05
N GLN A 61 -3.54 18.97 -1.56
CA GLN A 61 -3.26 18.70 -2.99
C GLN A 61 -4.19 19.48 -3.95
N ARG A 62 -5.42 19.78 -3.52
CA ARG A 62 -6.37 20.62 -4.26
C ARG A 62 -5.88 22.06 -4.39
N GLU A 63 -5.29 22.62 -3.33
CA GLU A 63 -4.74 23.97 -3.31
C GLU A 63 -3.48 24.04 -4.15
N VAL A 64 -2.60 23.05 -4.04
CA VAL A 64 -1.40 22.93 -4.87
C VAL A 64 -1.77 22.86 -6.36
N LEU A 65 -2.86 22.14 -6.71
CA LEU A 65 -3.38 22.10 -8.08
C LEU A 65 -3.95 23.47 -8.51
N ALA A 66 -4.64 24.19 -7.64
CA ALA A 66 -5.12 25.53 -7.98
C ALA A 66 -3.94 26.50 -8.20
N ILE A 67 -2.91 26.41 -7.36
CA ILE A 67 -1.68 27.19 -7.46
C ILE A 67 -0.92 26.88 -8.75
N SER A 68 -0.87 25.62 -9.18
CA SER A 68 -0.20 25.25 -10.44
C SER A 68 -0.86 25.82 -11.70
N LEU A 69 -2.08 26.36 -11.58
CA LEU A 69 -2.80 27.01 -12.67
C LEU A 69 -2.64 28.54 -12.70
N THR A 70 -2.00 29.16 -11.70
CA THR A 70 -1.91 30.63 -11.60
C THR A 70 -0.75 31.21 -12.40
N CYS A 71 0.46 30.66 -12.28
CA CYS A 71 1.63 31.10 -13.03
C CYS A 71 2.61 29.95 -13.33
N TRP A 72 3.47 30.13 -14.33
CA TRP A 72 4.38 29.09 -14.83
C TRP A 72 5.41 28.64 -13.79
N ARG A 73 5.93 29.58 -12.99
CA ARG A 73 6.93 29.29 -11.95
C ARG A 73 6.32 28.45 -10.83
N LEU A 74 5.17 28.87 -10.32
CA LEU A 74 4.43 28.10 -9.33
C LEU A 74 3.99 26.75 -9.88
N ALA A 75 3.64 26.65 -11.17
CA ALA A 75 3.36 25.38 -11.82
C ALA A 75 4.56 24.43 -11.79
N ALA A 76 5.77 24.92 -12.07
CA ALA A 76 6.98 24.11 -12.05
C ALA A 76 7.24 23.51 -10.66
N VAL A 77 7.15 24.33 -9.61
CA VAL A 77 7.36 23.87 -8.23
C VAL A 77 6.21 22.99 -7.74
N ALA A 78 4.96 23.39 -8.02
CA ALA A 78 3.78 22.63 -7.65
C ALA A 78 3.73 21.24 -8.30
N ASN A 79 4.23 21.10 -9.54
CA ASN A 79 4.33 19.80 -10.19
C ASN A 79 5.22 18.83 -9.41
N GLY A 80 6.33 19.30 -8.83
CA GLY A 80 7.17 18.50 -7.93
C GLY A 80 6.35 17.90 -6.79
N THR A 81 5.60 18.73 -6.09
CA THR A 81 4.72 18.30 -4.98
C THR A 81 3.57 17.41 -5.43
N LEU A 82 2.91 17.73 -6.54
CA LEU A 82 1.75 16.98 -7.06
C LEU A 82 2.11 15.56 -7.50
N TYR A 83 3.30 15.36 -8.08
CA TYR A 83 3.75 14.07 -8.60
C TYR A 83 4.54 13.25 -7.57
N ARG A 84 5.00 13.84 -6.47
CA ARG A 84 5.74 13.15 -5.41
C ARG A 84 4.97 11.99 -4.81
N TYR A 85 3.68 12.20 -4.52
CA TYR A 85 2.80 11.22 -3.87
C TYR A 85 1.52 11.04 -4.67
N ILE A 86 1.53 10.06 -5.58
CA ILE A 86 0.34 9.72 -6.36
C ILE A 86 -0.66 9.02 -5.44
N ARG A 87 -1.82 9.66 -5.22
CA ARG A 87 -2.94 9.04 -4.50
C ARG A 87 -3.42 7.80 -5.27
N PRO A 88 -4.03 6.81 -4.59
CA PRO A 88 -4.73 5.73 -5.29
C PRO A 88 -5.67 6.32 -6.35
N LEU A 89 -5.39 5.99 -7.61
CA LEU A 89 -6.17 6.42 -8.77
C LEU A 89 -7.14 5.30 -9.14
N ASN A 90 -8.26 5.61 -9.78
CA ASN A 90 -8.93 4.55 -10.53
C ASN A 90 -8.13 4.23 -11.80
N LEU A 91 -8.49 3.14 -12.46
CA LEU A 91 -7.87 2.68 -13.67
C LEU A 91 -7.65 3.78 -14.74
N THR A 92 -8.72 4.48 -15.11
CA THR A 92 -8.68 5.55 -16.11
C THR A 92 -7.64 6.62 -15.76
N LYS A 93 -7.58 7.01 -14.49
CA LYS A 93 -6.64 8.00 -13.99
C LYS A 93 -5.20 7.45 -13.96
N SER A 94 -4.98 6.17 -13.65
CA SER A 94 -3.66 5.51 -13.74
C SER A 94 -3.11 5.54 -15.16
N ALA A 95 -3.95 5.20 -16.15
CA ALA A 95 -3.53 5.23 -17.55
C ALA A 95 -3.20 6.65 -18.01
N CYS A 96 -4.01 7.66 -17.61
CA CYS A 96 -3.70 9.06 -17.86
C CYS A 96 -2.38 9.50 -17.19
N PHE A 97 -2.10 9.01 -15.97
CA PHE A 97 -0.85 9.26 -15.28
C PHE A 97 0.35 8.69 -16.05
N PHE A 98 0.35 7.39 -16.38
CA PHE A 98 1.46 6.79 -17.13
C PHE A 98 1.65 7.44 -18.49
N ARG A 99 0.56 7.78 -19.18
CA ARG A 99 0.61 8.58 -20.41
C ARG A 99 1.28 9.92 -20.20
N THR A 100 0.96 10.60 -19.12
CA THR A 100 1.56 11.91 -18.82
C THR A 100 3.05 11.78 -18.57
N ILE A 101 3.49 10.76 -17.82
CA ILE A 101 4.92 10.47 -17.59
C ILE A 101 5.64 10.06 -18.87
N TYR A 102 5.00 9.24 -19.71
CA TYR A 102 5.52 8.86 -21.02
C TYR A 102 5.81 10.09 -21.90
N LEU A 103 4.84 11.01 -22.00
CA LEU A 103 4.92 12.22 -22.82
C LEU A 103 5.79 13.32 -22.20
N HIS A 104 5.93 13.33 -20.87
CA HIS A 104 6.62 14.38 -20.12
C HIS A 104 7.61 13.75 -19.13
N GLU A 105 8.73 13.30 -19.65
CA GLU A 105 9.73 12.52 -18.91
C GLU A 105 10.25 13.18 -17.64
N HIS A 106 10.47 14.49 -17.67
CA HIS A 106 10.88 15.28 -16.51
C HIS A 106 9.89 15.21 -15.34
N LEU A 107 8.62 14.83 -15.55
CA LEU A 107 7.68 14.64 -14.45
C LEU A 107 7.93 13.32 -13.71
N GLY A 108 8.51 12.32 -14.40
CA GLY A 108 8.84 11.03 -13.81
C GLY A 108 9.90 11.15 -12.72
N THR A 109 10.82 12.11 -12.81
CA THR A 109 11.83 12.36 -11.77
C THR A 109 11.24 12.85 -10.45
N PHE A 110 10.00 13.37 -10.44
CA PHE A 110 9.34 13.76 -9.19
C PHE A 110 8.65 12.60 -8.50
N VAL A 111 8.35 11.50 -9.21
CA VAL A 111 7.56 10.40 -8.66
C VAL A 111 8.37 9.61 -7.64
N ARG A 112 7.92 9.64 -6.38
CA ARG A 112 8.53 8.85 -5.29
C ARG A 112 7.70 7.64 -4.90
N LYS A 113 6.38 7.74 -5.05
CA LYS A 113 5.43 6.73 -4.60
C LYS A 113 4.31 6.55 -5.62
N TYR A 114 4.14 5.32 -6.08
CA TYR A 114 3.00 4.91 -6.89
C TYR A 114 2.31 3.73 -6.21
N ARG A 115 1.00 3.88 -5.94
CA ARG A 115 0.16 2.83 -5.39
C ARG A 115 -1.10 2.68 -6.20
N ASN A 116 -1.23 1.56 -6.92
CA ASN A 116 -2.50 1.27 -7.58
C ASN A 116 -2.65 -0.17 -8.05
N PRO A 117 -3.85 -0.76 -7.92
CA PRO A 117 -4.24 -1.84 -8.79
C PRO A 117 -4.25 -1.40 -10.27
N LEU A 118 -3.52 -2.14 -11.10
CA LEU A 118 -3.56 -2.07 -12.56
C LEU A 118 -4.60 -3.08 -13.05
N LEU A 119 -5.87 -2.71 -13.02
CA LEU A 119 -6.96 -3.54 -13.60
C LEU A 119 -7.12 -3.19 -15.08
N GLU A 120 -7.34 -4.11 -16.02
CA GLU A 120 -7.94 -3.89 -17.37
C GLU A 120 -7.65 -2.54 -18.11
N ILE A 121 -6.41 -2.05 -18.20
CA ILE A 121 -6.12 -0.80 -18.96
C ILE A 121 -6.54 -0.96 -20.44
N GLU A 122 -6.58 -2.18 -20.94
CA GLU A 122 -6.60 -2.50 -22.37
C GLU A 122 -7.90 -2.15 -23.10
N ASN A 123 -9.09 -2.48 -22.58
CA ASN A 123 -10.24 -2.55 -23.49
C ASN A 123 -10.95 -1.22 -23.75
N GLU A 124 -11.25 -0.43 -22.73
CA GLU A 124 -12.04 0.79 -22.93
C GLU A 124 -11.21 1.98 -23.40
N LEU A 125 -9.98 2.11 -22.91
CA LEU A 125 -9.12 3.23 -23.27
C LEU A 125 -8.62 3.09 -24.71
N ILE A 126 -8.13 1.92 -25.11
CA ILE A 126 -7.69 1.68 -26.49
C ILE A 126 -8.86 1.87 -27.46
N LYS A 127 -10.07 1.40 -27.12
CA LYS A 127 -11.30 1.66 -27.91
C LYS A 127 -11.62 3.15 -28.04
N ARG A 128 -11.52 3.93 -26.97
CA ARG A 128 -11.73 5.39 -27.01
C ARG A 128 -10.64 6.10 -27.83
N TYR A 129 -9.40 5.63 -27.78
CA TYR A 129 -8.28 6.21 -28.53
C TYR A 129 -8.34 5.92 -30.02
N ARG A 130 -8.74 4.70 -30.43
CA ARG A 130 -8.98 4.37 -31.84
C ARG A 130 -10.04 5.28 -32.49
N LYS A 131 -10.94 5.88 -31.70
CA LYS A 131 -11.95 6.85 -32.16
C LYS A 131 -11.43 8.28 -32.31
N LEU A 132 -10.27 8.63 -31.71
CA LEU A 132 -9.67 9.96 -31.87
C LEU A 132 -8.89 10.01 -33.20
N LYS A 133 -9.10 11.06 -33.99
CA LYS A 133 -8.72 11.12 -35.41
C LYS A 133 -7.22 10.87 -35.71
N PRO A 134 -6.88 10.24 -36.86
CA PRO A 134 -5.51 9.88 -37.27
C PRO A 134 -4.45 11.00 -37.27
N LYS A 135 -4.85 12.27 -37.46
CA LYS A 135 -3.91 13.40 -37.56
C LYS A 135 -3.17 13.74 -36.24
N ALA A 136 -3.72 13.36 -35.08
CA ALA A 136 -3.04 13.50 -33.79
C ALA A 136 -2.24 12.24 -33.40
N LEU A 137 -2.44 11.13 -34.12
CA LEU A 137 -1.88 9.81 -33.84
C LEU A 137 -0.51 9.58 -34.48
N GLY A 138 -0.10 10.37 -35.47
CA GLY A 138 1.20 10.22 -36.15
C GLY A 138 2.42 10.35 -35.22
N LEU A 139 2.29 11.09 -34.09
CA LEU A 139 3.32 11.21 -33.04
C LEU A 139 3.12 10.23 -31.86
N LEU A 140 1.98 9.54 -31.81
CA LEU A 140 1.61 8.61 -30.73
C LEU A 140 1.63 7.15 -31.20
N HIS A 141 1.92 6.89 -32.47
CA HIS A 141 2.03 5.54 -33.02
C HIS A 141 3.36 4.84 -32.69
N ASP A 142 4.34 5.55 -32.12
CA ASP A 142 5.57 4.94 -31.61
C ASP A 142 5.24 4.15 -30.33
N ILE A 143 4.95 2.86 -30.52
CA ILE A 143 5.19 1.72 -29.61
C ILE A 143 4.36 1.67 -28.30
N GLY A 144 3.99 2.80 -27.71
CA GLY A 144 3.42 2.86 -26.35
C GLY A 144 1.88 2.76 -26.23
N TYR A 145 1.12 2.75 -27.33
CA TYR A 145 -0.36 2.80 -27.27
C TYR A 145 -1.09 1.54 -27.72
N THR A 146 -0.39 0.58 -28.31
CA THR A 146 -0.98 -0.71 -28.69
C THR A 146 -1.06 -1.67 -27.51
N ASP A 147 -0.22 -1.46 -26.49
CA ASP A 147 -0.06 -2.35 -25.36
C ASP A 147 0.04 -1.52 -24.07
N SER A 148 -0.92 -1.74 -23.17
CA SER A 148 -0.97 -1.03 -21.89
C SER A 148 0.23 -1.34 -21.01
N LEU A 149 0.77 -2.55 -21.09
CA LEU A 149 1.95 -2.97 -20.36
C LEU A 149 3.19 -2.22 -20.86
N ALA A 150 3.30 -2.01 -22.17
CA ALA A 150 4.39 -1.22 -22.76
C ALA A 150 4.35 0.24 -22.28
N LEU A 151 3.16 0.83 -22.15
CA LEU A 151 2.98 2.17 -21.59
C LEU A 151 3.46 2.23 -20.14
N VAL A 152 3.02 1.29 -19.30
CA VAL A 152 3.41 1.22 -17.88
C VAL A 152 4.92 1.04 -17.76
N THR A 153 5.48 0.07 -18.49
CA THR A 153 6.92 -0.22 -18.54
C THR A 153 7.72 1.03 -18.88
N THR A 154 7.35 1.71 -19.97
CA THR A 154 8.09 2.89 -20.42
C THR A 154 7.97 4.05 -19.44
N ALA A 155 6.80 4.21 -18.81
CA ALA A 155 6.62 5.21 -17.78
C ALA A 155 7.44 4.90 -16.52
N LEU A 156 7.48 3.65 -16.04
CA LEU A 156 8.27 3.23 -14.87
C LEU A 156 9.76 3.49 -15.08
N ARG A 157 10.30 3.23 -16.28
CA ARG A 157 11.69 3.54 -16.63
C ARG A 157 12.04 5.03 -16.54
N LYS A 158 11.04 5.91 -16.65
CA LYS A 158 11.21 7.37 -16.50
C LYS A 158 11.10 7.86 -15.06
N MET A 159 10.96 6.96 -14.07
CA MET A 159 10.80 7.29 -12.65
C MET A 159 12.03 6.85 -11.82
N PRO A 160 13.23 7.42 -12.02
CA PRO A 160 14.45 6.99 -11.33
C PRO A 160 14.41 7.17 -9.80
N ASN A 161 13.47 7.99 -9.34
CA ASN A 161 13.32 8.42 -7.98
C ASN A 161 12.24 7.65 -7.21
N LEU A 162 11.63 6.64 -7.84
CA LEU A 162 10.56 5.82 -7.28
C LEU A 162 11.12 4.94 -6.14
N SER A 163 10.58 5.10 -4.94
CA SER A 163 10.99 4.32 -3.76
C SER A 163 9.88 3.42 -3.23
N HIS A 164 8.64 3.65 -3.65
CA HIS A 164 7.49 2.87 -3.22
C HIS A 164 6.67 2.48 -4.44
N LEU A 165 6.58 1.18 -4.71
CA LEU A 165 5.87 0.64 -5.85
C LEU A 165 4.88 -0.42 -5.38
N GLU A 166 3.61 -0.23 -5.70
CA GLU A 166 2.57 -1.23 -5.52
C GLU A 166 1.92 -1.54 -6.87
N LEU A 167 2.07 -2.80 -7.32
CA LEU A 167 1.60 -3.33 -8.59
C LEU A 167 0.70 -4.54 -8.34
N LEU A 168 -0.62 -4.31 -8.37
CA LEU A 168 -1.62 -5.36 -8.17
C LEU A 168 -2.46 -5.52 -9.44
N PHE A 169 -2.38 -6.70 -10.08
CA PHE A 169 -3.12 -7.04 -11.29
C PHE A 169 -4.32 -7.96 -10.98
N PRO A 170 -5.38 -7.99 -11.79
CA PRO A 170 -6.36 -9.08 -11.72
C PRO A 170 -5.64 -10.41 -11.92
N GLU A 171 -5.96 -11.41 -11.10
CA GLU A 171 -5.29 -12.72 -11.18
C GLU A 171 -5.49 -13.40 -12.54
N THR A 172 -6.61 -13.12 -13.22
CA THR A 172 -6.95 -13.61 -14.55
C THR A 172 -6.06 -13.04 -15.67
N GLU A 173 -5.32 -11.97 -15.41
CA GLU A 173 -4.54 -11.24 -16.41
C GLU A 173 -3.03 -11.42 -16.29
N ILE A 174 -2.56 -12.11 -15.24
CA ILE A 174 -1.11 -12.21 -14.97
C ILE A 174 -0.48 -13.20 -15.94
N GLN A 175 0.21 -12.67 -16.94
CA GLN A 175 1.01 -13.47 -17.88
C GLN A 175 2.40 -13.75 -17.31
N THR A 176 3.06 -14.78 -17.85
CA THR A 176 4.33 -15.29 -17.33
C THR A 176 5.51 -14.36 -17.55
N ASP A 177 5.43 -13.41 -18.48
CA ASP A 177 6.51 -12.51 -18.90
C ASP A 177 6.37 -11.09 -18.32
N TYR A 178 5.31 -10.82 -17.54
CA TYR A 178 5.00 -9.47 -17.04
C TYR A 178 6.13 -8.86 -16.23
N VAL A 179 6.82 -9.67 -15.41
CA VAL A 179 7.92 -9.17 -14.57
C VAL A 179 9.08 -8.68 -15.41
N ALA A 180 9.55 -9.53 -16.35
CA ALA A 180 10.61 -9.16 -17.27
C ALA A 180 10.23 -7.90 -18.04
N ARG A 181 9.00 -7.83 -18.56
CA ARG A 181 8.57 -6.67 -19.34
C ARG A 181 8.48 -5.39 -18.51
N LEU A 182 7.90 -5.44 -17.31
CA LEU A 182 7.64 -4.28 -16.48
C LEU A 182 8.86 -3.75 -15.74
N LEU A 183 9.66 -4.64 -15.16
CA LEU A 183 10.66 -4.28 -14.14
C LEU A 183 12.10 -4.34 -14.68
N GLU A 184 12.34 -5.02 -15.80
CA GLU A 184 13.67 -5.09 -16.39
C GLU A 184 14.17 -3.71 -16.85
N GLY A 185 15.37 -3.36 -16.39
CA GLY A 185 16.02 -2.09 -16.70
C GLY A 185 15.39 -0.87 -16.02
N CYS A 186 14.53 -1.06 -15.01
CA CYS A 186 14.04 0.05 -14.21
C CYS A 186 15.20 0.67 -13.38
N PRO A 187 15.38 2.01 -13.40
CA PRO A 187 16.56 2.65 -12.80
C PRO A 187 16.43 2.94 -11.29
N PHE A 188 15.31 2.60 -10.67
CA PHE A 188 14.99 3.01 -9.31
C PHE A 188 15.41 1.98 -8.26
N GLN A 189 15.59 2.46 -7.01
CA GLN A 189 15.82 1.66 -5.82
C GLN A 189 14.62 1.75 -4.90
N LEU A 190 13.89 0.65 -4.76
CA LEU A 190 12.70 0.57 -3.94
C LEU A 190 13.06 0.39 -2.47
N LEU A 191 12.35 1.11 -1.61
CA LEU A 191 12.26 0.88 -0.17
C LEU A 191 11.07 -0.04 0.16
N HIS A 192 9.97 0.11 -0.59
CA HIS A 192 8.75 -0.68 -0.44
C HIS A 192 8.28 -1.22 -1.78
N PHE A 193 8.10 -2.54 -1.85
CA PHE A 193 7.58 -3.21 -3.03
C PHE A 193 6.45 -4.16 -2.66
N HIS A 194 5.26 -3.88 -3.20
CA HIS A 194 4.06 -4.68 -2.97
C HIS A 194 3.52 -5.16 -4.31
N THR A 195 3.44 -6.46 -4.50
CA THR A 195 2.98 -7.01 -5.78
C THR A 195 2.26 -8.34 -5.66
N ASN A 196 1.45 -8.63 -6.66
CA ASN A 196 0.91 -9.95 -6.92
C ASN A 196 1.39 -10.50 -8.27
N LEU A 197 2.50 -9.99 -8.81
CA LEU A 197 3.16 -10.60 -9.96
C LEU A 197 3.72 -11.97 -9.58
N ARG A 198 3.87 -12.84 -10.59
CA ARG A 198 4.53 -14.14 -10.43
C ARG A 198 5.97 -13.92 -9.98
N PHE A 199 6.44 -14.75 -9.06
CA PHE A 199 7.84 -14.76 -8.67
C PHE A 199 8.59 -15.78 -9.55
N ASP A 200 9.32 -15.29 -10.53
CA ASP A 200 10.11 -16.05 -11.50
C ASP A 200 11.59 -15.59 -11.49
N LEU A 201 12.38 -16.07 -12.44
CA LEU A 201 13.79 -15.66 -12.56
C LEU A 201 13.95 -14.15 -12.82
N ALA A 202 13.01 -13.52 -13.54
CA ALA A 202 13.05 -12.09 -13.77
C ALA A 202 12.77 -11.30 -12.47
N MET A 203 11.84 -11.78 -11.64
CA MET A 203 11.58 -11.22 -10.31
C MET A 203 12.80 -11.37 -9.42
N ALA A 204 13.42 -12.55 -9.39
CA ALA A 204 14.65 -12.78 -8.64
C ALA A 204 15.77 -11.82 -9.03
N LYS A 205 16.03 -11.66 -10.34
CA LYS A 205 17.01 -10.69 -10.86
C LYS A 205 16.67 -9.26 -10.50
N PHE A 206 15.39 -8.89 -10.61
CA PHE A 206 14.93 -7.57 -10.21
C PHE A 206 15.20 -7.33 -8.72
N LEU A 207 14.75 -8.22 -7.83
CA LEU A 207 14.98 -8.11 -6.39
C LEU A 207 16.46 -8.10 -6.01
N HIS A 208 17.30 -8.82 -6.76
CA HIS A 208 18.75 -8.79 -6.57
C HIS A 208 19.35 -7.40 -6.81
N SER A 209 18.73 -6.59 -7.66
CA SER A 209 19.17 -5.21 -7.90
C SER A 209 18.69 -4.20 -6.85
N GLN A 210 17.90 -4.62 -5.84
CA GLN A 210 17.20 -3.72 -4.90
C GLN A 210 17.85 -3.76 -3.51
N ASP A 211 19.07 -3.22 -3.37
CA ASP A 211 19.85 -3.27 -2.11
C ASP A 211 19.20 -2.50 -0.95
N ASP A 212 18.37 -1.50 -1.27
CA ASP A 212 17.71 -0.64 -0.30
C ASP A 212 16.32 -1.11 0.15
N LEU A 213 15.84 -2.25 -0.37
CA LEU A 213 14.48 -2.72 -0.09
C LEU A 213 14.31 -3.15 1.37
N GLN A 214 13.32 -2.54 2.04
CA GLN A 214 13.02 -2.77 3.46
C GLN A 214 11.70 -3.50 3.67
N ASP A 215 10.75 -3.36 2.75
CA ASP A 215 9.40 -3.94 2.83
C ASP A 215 9.05 -4.60 1.50
N LEU A 216 8.92 -5.93 1.51
CA LEU A 216 8.54 -6.73 0.37
C LEU A 216 7.22 -7.45 0.67
N ARG A 217 6.22 -7.32 -0.19
CA ARG A 217 4.93 -8.02 -0.04
C ARG A 217 4.56 -8.76 -1.33
N LEU A 218 4.37 -10.06 -1.21
CA LEU A 218 4.13 -10.99 -2.33
C LEU A 218 2.75 -11.66 -2.18
N HIS A 219 1.78 -11.31 -3.01
CA HIS A 219 0.42 -11.85 -2.90
C HIS A 219 0.09 -12.96 -3.90
N SER A 220 0.99 -13.25 -4.84
CA SER A 220 0.77 -14.25 -5.86
C SER A 220 2.00 -15.13 -6.04
N SER A 221 1.72 -16.40 -6.23
CA SER A 221 2.46 -17.17 -7.22
C SER A 221 1.53 -18.22 -7.77
N THR A 222 1.26 -18.11 -9.07
CA THR A 222 0.94 -19.26 -9.90
C THR A 222 1.95 -20.38 -9.63
N PRO A 223 1.56 -21.67 -9.71
CA PRO A 223 2.38 -22.77 -9.22
C PRO A 223 3.83 -22.69 -9.74
N PHE A 224 4.76 -22.71 -8.78
CA PHE A 224 6.20 -22.73 -8.99
C PHE A 224 6.63 -24.09 -9.54
N SER A 225 6.45 -24.33 -10.83
CA SER A 225 6.97 -25.56 -11.43
C SER A 225 8.44 -25.46 -11.86
N SER A 226 9.11 -24.30 -11.76
CA SER A 226 10.43 -24.14 -12.41
C SER A 226 11.46 -23.19 -11.78
N LEU A 227 11.20 -22.53 -10.64
CA LEU A 227 12.26 -21.70 -10.04
C LEU A 227 13.22 -22.59 -9.24
N ASP A 228 14.46 -22.66 -9.71
CA ASP A 228 15.55 -23.24 -8.94
C ASP A 228 15.94 -22.27 -7.81
N MET A 229 15.63 -22.64 -6.57
CA MET A 229 15.93 -21.85 -5.38
C MET A 229 17.43 -21.57 -5.20
N THR A 230 18.30 -22.34 -5.86
CA THR A 230 19.75 -22.08 -5.85
C THR A 230 20.13 -20.79 -6.58
N THR A 231 19.25 -20.28 -7.45
CA THR A 231 19.46 -18.99 -8.15
C THR A 231 19.31 -17.79 -7.23
N LEU A 232 18.68 -17.96 -6.06
CA LEU A 232 18.51 -16.90 -5.08
C LEU A 232 19.75 -16.83 -4.20
N ASN A 233 20.62 -15.84 -4.41
CA ASN A 233 21.76 -15.61 -3.53
C ASN A 233 21.28 -15.24 -2.11
N GLY A 234 21.95 -15.76 -1.08
CA GLY A 234 21.70 -15.42 0.33
C GLY A 234 21.89 -13.94 0.65
N ASP A 235 22.77 -13.26 -0.10
CA ASP A 235 23.11 -11.84 0.13
C ASP A 235 22.07 -10.85 -0.43
N MET A 236 21.09 -11.33 -1.21
CA MET A 236 20.05 -10.49 -1.80
C MET A 236 19.18 -9.84 -0.71
N LEU A 237 18.80 -8.56 -0.87
CA LEU A 237 17.91 -7.81 0.04
C LEU A 237 18.43 -7.68 1.50
N PRO A 238 19.65 -7.16 1.74
CA PRO A 238 20.27 -7.15 3.07
C PRO A 238 19.52 -6.30 4.12
N LYS A 239 18.73 -5.30 3.68
CA LYS A 239 17.98 -4.38 4.54
C LYS A 239 16.52 -4.78 4.76
N LEU A 240 16.11 -5.97 4.29
CA LEU A 240 14.74 -6.43 4.38
C LEU A 240 14.34 -6.62 5.85
N SER A 241 13.34 -5.87 6.29
CA SER A 241 12.87 -5.83 7.67
C SER A 241 11.39 -6.20 7.80
N THR A 242 10.63 -6.02 6.72
CA THR A 242 9.23 -6.37 6.60
C THR A 242 9.03 -7.32 5.43
N LEU A 243 8.40 -8.47 5.68
CA LEU A 243 8.05 -9.43 4.63
C LEU A 243 6.58 -9.80 4.73
N GLY A 244 5.84 -9.59 3.65
CA GLY A 244 4.47 -10.01 3.49
C GLY A 244 4.30 -11.11 2.45
N TRP A 245 3.46 -12.10 2.72
CA TRP A 245 3.13 -13.13 1.75
C TRP A 245 1.68 -13.60 1.85
N SER A 246 1.12 -14.08 0.74
CA SER A 246 -0.11 -14.85 0.75
C SER A 246 0.15 -16.34 0.77
N SER A 247 -0.90 -17.11 1.02
CA SER A 247 -0.90 -18.57 0.93
C SER A 247 -0.50 -19.15 -0.42
N ARG A 248 -0.43 -18.31 -1.47
CA ARG A 248 -0.01 -18.76 -2.80
C ARG A 248 1.51 -18.81 -2.94
N VAL A 249 2.23 -18.08 -2.08
CA VAL A 249 3.69 -18.05 -2.04
C VAL A 249 4.20 -19.31 -1.34
N PRO A 250 5.07 -20.12 -1.97
CA PRO A 250 5.66 -21.29 -1.32
C PRO A 250 6.43 -20.88 -0.08
N ILE A 251 6.24 -21.63 1.00
CA ILE A 251 6.92 -21.36 2.27
C ILE A 251 8.44 -21.53 2.14
N GLU A 252 8.92 -22.36 1.21
CA GLU A 252 10.34 -22.53 0.91
C GLU A 252 10.96 -21.22 0.42
N LEU A 253 10.23 -20.47 -0.42
CA LEU A 253 10.67 -19.15 -0.86
C LEU A 253 10.72 -18.16 0.30
N VAL A 254 9.68 -18.15 1.14
CA VAL A 254 9.62 -17.28 2.31
C VAL A 254 10.79 -17.58 3.25
N ARG A 255 11.05 -18.85 3.56
CA ARG A 255 12.21 -19.29 4.36
C ARG A 255 13.52 -18.80 3.78
N HIS A 256 13.70 -18.89 2.46
CA HIS A 256 14.89 -18.42 1.78
C HIS A 256 15.06 -16.90 1.85
N LEU A 257 13.96 -16.15 1.66
CA LEU A 257 13.93 -14.68 1.79
C LEU A 257 14.09 -14.20 3.23
N VAL A 258 13.90 -15.06 4.22
CA VAL A 258 14.04 -14.71 5.63
C VAL A 258 15.42 -15.08 6.19
N LYS A 259 16.05 -16.14 5.67
CA LYS A 259 17.34 -16.65 6.14
C LYS A 259 18.43 -15.57 6.15
N GLY A 260 19.04 -15.33 7.30
CA GLY A 260 20.13 -14.37 7.48
C GLY A 260 19.74 -12.89 7.46
N ARG A 261 18.44 -12.56 7.43
CA ARG A 261 17.95 -11.17 7.31
C ARG A 261 17.25 -10.66 8.57
N PRO A 262 17.29 -9.34 8.84
CA PRO A 262 16.71 -8.74 10.06
C PRO A 262 15.19 -8.57 9.96
N ILE A 263 14.44 -9.66 9.72
CA ILE A 263 12.98 -9.60 9.59
C ILE A 263 12.34 -9.37 10.97
N HIS A 264 11.74 -8.19 11.13
CA HIS A 264 11.06 -7.77 12.36
C HIS A 264 9.54 -7.76 12.22
N THR A 265 9.05 -7.57 11.00
CA THR A 265 7.61 -7.49 10.72
C THR A 265 7.21 -8.50 9.66
N ILE A 266 6.12 -9.24 9.90
CA ILE A 266 5.51 -10.11 8.89
C ILE A 266 4.06 -9.70 8.61
N ASP A 267 3.61 -9.93 7.38
CA ASP A 267 2.24 -9.71 6.93
C ASP A 267 1.73 -10.95 6.16
N VAL A 268 0.95 -11.80 6.81
CA VAL A 268 0.57 -13.10 6.28
C VAL A 268 -0.91 -13.12 5.93
N GLN A 269 -1.23 -13.42 4.68
CA GLN A 269 -2.60 -13.63 4.22
C GLN A 269 -2.92 -15.11 4.08
N LEU A 270 -3.67 -15.63 5.04
CA LEU A 270 -4.11 -17.02 5.09
C LEU A 270 -5.35 -17.21 4.22
N PRO A 271 -5.48 -18.31 3.48
CA PRO A 271 -6.65 -18.56 2.65
C PRO A 271 -7.80 -19.10 3.51
N SER A 272 -8.99 -19.15 2.93
CA SER A 272 -10.15 -19.79 3.53
C SER A 272 -9.98 -21.31 3.62
N GLY A 273 -10.61 -21.96 4.59
CA GLY A 273 -10.73 -23.42 4.63
C GLY A 273 -9.56 -24.14 5.31
N ILE A 274 -8.55 -23.42 5.78
CA ILE A 274 -7.39 -24.02 6.42
C ILE A 274 -7.68 -24.34 7.88
N TYR A 275 -7.24 -25.52 8.32
CA TYR A 275 -7.28 -25.94 9.73
C TYR A 275 -5.93 -25.75 10.43
N ASP A 276 -4.83 -26.07 9.75
CA ASP A 276 -3.48 -25.89 10.27
C ASP A 276 -2.75 -24.76 9.53
N ILE A 277 -2.39 -23.70 10.27
CA ILE A 277 -1.66 -22.55 9.74
C ILE A 277 -0.15 -22.67 9.91
N SER A 278 0.34 -23.74 10.56
CA SER A 278 1.76 -23.94 10.85
C SER A 278 2.63 -23.98 9.59
N ASP A 279 2.12 -24.59 8.52
CA ASP A 279 2.79 -24.68 7.21
C ASP A 279 3.00 -23.30 6.55
N PHE A 280 2.16 -22.32 6.87
CA PHE A 280 2.23 -20.96 6.30
C PHE A 280 3.08 -20.01 7.13
N LEU A 281 3.30 -20.34 8.41
CA LEU A 281 4.00 -19.51 9.38
C LEU A 281 5.40 -20.00 9.71
N GLY A 282 5.73 -21.24 9.35
CA GLY A 282 7.02 -21.86 9.64
C GLY A 282 8.17 -21.26 8.83
N ILE A 283 8.60 -20.05 9.18
CA ILE A 283 9.71 -19.32 8.53
C ILE A 283 11.12 -19.80 8.97
N GLY A 284 11.18 -20.75 9.90
CA GLY A 284 12.41 -21.34 10.43
C GLY A 284 12.77 -20.85 11.83
N VAL A 285 13.50 -21.70 12.56
CA VAL A 285 13.87 -21.49 13.98
C VAL A 285 14.79 -20.30 14.22
N GLU A 286 15.62 -19.92 13.24
CA GLU A 286 16.56 -18.80 13.37
C GLU A 286 15.85 -17.45 13.27
N ALA A 287 14.84 -17.33 12.42
CA ALA A 287 14.18 -16.06 12.14
C ALA A 287 12.93 -15.82 12.97
N SER A 288 12.22 -16.89 13.35
CA SER A 288 11.05 -16.84 14.24
C SER A 288 11.28 -15.93 15.48
N PRO A 289 12.41 -16.03 16.20
CA PRO A 289 12.68 -15.19 17.38
C PRO A 289 12.95 -13.71 17.07
N LEU A 290 13.24 -13.34 15.81
CA LEU A 290 13.51 -11.95 15.39
C LEU A 290 12.23 -11.17 15.08
N VAL A 291 11.16 -11.88 14.74
CA VAL A 291 9.85 -11.27 14.46
C VAL A 291 9.30 -10.65 15.75
N ARG A 292 8.94 -9.37 15.65
CA ARG A 292 8.36 -8.57 16.74
C ARG A 292 6.92 -8.16 16.43
N VAL A 293 6.59 -8.02 15.15
CA VAL A 293 5.24 -7.63 14.70
C VAL A 293 4.74 -8.63 13.67
N ALA A 294 3.53 -9.14 13.88
CA ALA A 294 2.85 -9.99 12.91
C ALA A 294 1.48 -9.42 12.59
N ASN A 295 1.18 -9.25 11.30
CA ASN A 295 -0.16 -8.92 10.81
C ASN A 295 -0.69 -10.15 10.09
N ILE A 296 -1.77 -10.74 10.59
CA ILE A 296 -2.34 -11.98 10.06
C ILE A 296 -3.75 -11.69 9.55
N THR A 297 -3.97 -11.96 8.28
CA THR A 297 -5.28 -11.79 7.65
C THR A 297 -5.89 -13.15 7.39
N PHE A 298 -6.98 -13.45 8.09
CA PHE A 298 -7.79 -14.63 7.84
C PHE A 298 -8.84 -14.30 6.77
N ARG A 299 -8.76 -14.97 5.61
CA ARG A 299 -9.77 -14.83 4.55
C ARG A 299 -10.95 -15.79 4.69
N ASP A 300 -10.92 -16.70 5.66
CA ASP A 300 -12.06 -17.56 5.97
C ASP A 300 -13.22 -16.70 6.53
N PRO A 301 -14.45 -16.83 6.00
CA PRO A 301 -15.62 -16.21 6.61
C PRO A 301 -15.89 -16.74 8.03
N ARG A 302 -15.41 -17.95 8.35
CA ARG A 302 -15.43 -18.50 9.70
C ARG A 302 -14.34 -17.83 10.53
N HIS A 303 -14.61 -17.63 11.81
CA HIS A 303 -13.59 -17.12 12.72
C HIS A 303 -12.43 -18.13 12.84
N PRO A 304 -11.18 -17.65 13.02
CA PRO A 304 -10.07 -18.56 13.26
C PRO A 304 -10.25 -19.29 14.58
N LEU A 305 -9.92 -20.58 14.59
CA LEU A 305 -10.02 -21.42 15.77
C LEU A 305 -8.93 -21.06 16.78
N TYR A 306 -9.19 -21.26 18.07
CA TYR A 306 -8.17 -21.11 19.12
C TYR A 306 -6.85 -21.83 18.79
N SER A 307 -6.89 -23.05 18.26
CA SER A 307 -5.69 -23.82 17.89
C SER A 307 -4.85 -23.11 16.83
N GLN A 308 -5.47 -22.40 15.90
CA GLN A 308 -4.76 -21.62 14.88
C GLN A 308 -4.10 -20.39 15.50
N LEU A 309 -4.79 -19.71 16.40
CA LEU A 309 -4.23 -18.58 17.13
C LEU A 309 -3.06 -19.02 18.03
N GLU A 310 -3.11 -20.21 18.61
CA GLU A 310 -2.05 -20.80 19.43
C GLU A 310 -0.74 -20.99 18.67
N VAL A 311 -0.82 -21.38 17.39
CA VAL A 311 0.35 -21.50 16.51
C VAL A 311 1.12 -20.18 16.41
N LEU A 312 0.45 -19.02 16.49
CA LEU A 312 1.14 -17.71 16.43
C LEU A 312 2.12 -17.51 17.59
N ASN A 313 1.73 -17.92 18.80
CA ASN A 313 2.60 -17.80 19.98
C ASN A 313 3.76 -18.80 19.94
N ILE A 314 3.52 -19.99 19.38
CA ILE A 314 4.54 -21.02 19.18
C ILE A 314 5.56 -20.56 18.13
N GLN A 315 5.08 -20.06 16.99
CA GLN A 315 5.93 -19.64 15.87
C GLN A 315 6.62 -18.30 16.11
N PHE A 316 6.05 -17.41 16.93
CA PHE A 316 6.62 -16.07 17.17
C PHE A 316 6.59 -15.71 18.67
N PRO A 317 7.43 -16.35 19.49
CA PRO A 317 7.37 -16.23 20.96
C PRO A 317 7.71 -14.83 21.49
N ASN A 318 8.34 -13.98 20.67
CA ASN A 318 8.77 -12.63 21.03
C ASN A 318 7.90 -11.54 20.40
N LEU A 319 6.66 -11.83 20.01
CA LEU A 319 5.76 -10.82 19.48
C LEU A 319 5.45 -9.72 20.50
N THR A 320 5.66 -8.48 20.07
CA THR A 320 5.27 -7.26 20.78
C THR A 320 4.06 -6.59 20.13
N GLY A 321 3.81 -6.86 18.85
CA GLY A 321 2.64 -6.39 18.12
C GLY A 321 1.95 -7.50 17.33
N LEU A 322 0.63 -7.60 17.48
CA LEU A 322 -0.20 -8.55 16.74
C LEU A 322 -1.37 -7.81 16.09
N GLY A 323 -1.41 -7.82 14.76
CA GLY A 323 -2.57 -7.43 13.96
C GLY A 323 -3.31 -8.67 13.50
N ILE A 324 -4.62 -8.75 13.70
CA ILE A 324 -5.46 -9.84 13.21
C ILE A 324 -6.62 -9.23 12.43
N ALA A 325 -6.72 -9.56 11.15
CA ALA A 325 -7.90 -9.27 10.36
C ALA A 325 -8.80 -10.50 10.31
N VAL A 326 -10.03 -10.35 10.78
CA VAL A 326 -11.09 -11.37 10.78
C VAL A 326 -12.25 -10.92 9.90
N PHE A 327 -13.07 -11.87 9.46
CA PHE A 327 -14.26 -11.55 8.69
C PHE A 327 -15.29 -10.76 9.51
N ALA A 328 -15.61 -11.25 10.72
CA ALA A 328 -16.54 -10.62 11.66
C ALA A 328 -16.01 -10.74 13.10
N LEU A 329 -16.06 -9.66 13.89
CA LEU A 329 -15.71 -9.70 15.31
C LEU A 329 -16.87 -10.21 16.17
N THR A 330 -17.01 -11.53 16.26
CA THR A 330 -18.04 -12.20 17.09
C THR A 330 -17.60 -12.40 18.55
N GLN A 331 -18.54 -12.80 19.42
CA GLN A 331 -18.23 -13.15 20.81
C GLN A 331 -17.32 -14.39 20.90
N GLU A 332 -17.46 -15.35 19.98
CA GLU A 332 -16.68 -16.59 19.94
C GLU A 332 -15.20 -16.28 19.69
N ILE A 333 -14.89 -15.54 18.62
CA ILE A 333 -13.51 -15.13 18.34
C ILE A 333 -12.95 -14.24 19.45
N THR A 334 -13.77 -13.37 20.03
CA THR A 334 -13.35 -12.53 21.15
C THR A 334 -12.93 -13.38 22.36
N ASN A 335 -13.67 -14.45 22.65
CA ASN A 335 -13.32 -15.39 23.72
C ASN A 335 -12.02 -16.14 23.45
N ASP A 336 -11.77 -16.54 22.21
CA ASP A 336 -10.52 -17.21 21.85
C ASP A 336 -9.34 -16.25 21.82
N LEU A 337 -9.55 -15.00 21.37
CA LEU A 337 -8.57 -13.93 21.47
C LEU A 337 -8.21 -13.63 22.94
N TYR A 338 -9.17 -13.69 23.86
CA TYR A 338 -8.88 -13.54 25.30
C TYR A 338 -7.96 -14.64 25.84
N LYS A 339 -8.10 -15.87 25.36
CA LYS A 339 -7.23 -16.98 25.78
C LYS A 339 -5.84 -16.79 25.19
N ILE A 340 -5.72 -16.50 23.90
CA ILE A 340 -4.42 -16.41 23.25
C ILE A 340 -3.59 -15.21 23.72
N VAL A 341 -4.22 -14.05 23.94
CA VAL A 341 -3.52 -12.83 24.38
C VAL A 341 -2.87 -13.00 25.75
N LYS A 342 -3.38 -13.90 26.60
CA LYS A 342 -2.76 -14.28 27.87
C LYS A 342 -1.50 -15.14 27.68
N SER A 343 -1.38 -15.87 26.57
CA SER A 343 -0.27 -16.78 26.31
C SER A 343 1.00 -16.06 25.84
N PHE A 344 0.87 -14.86 25.28
CA PHE A 344 2.01 -14.06 24.84
C PHE A 344 2.71 -13.39 26.02
N LYS A 345 4.03 -13.59 26.11
CA LYS A 345 4.85 -13.02 27.20
C LYS A 345 5.21 -11.55 27.01
N GLN A 346 5.20 -11.05 25.78
CA GLN A 346 5.73 -9.71 25.42
C GLN A 346 4.74 -8.85 24.64
N LEU A 347 3.48 -9.30 24.45
CA LEU A 347 2.54 -8.59 23.59
C LEU A 347 2.15 -7.24 24.18
N GLU A 348 2.51 -6.16 23.49
CA GLU A 348 2.24 -4.78 23.90
C GLU A 348 1.12 -4.13 23.06
N ARG A 349 0.92 -4.59 21.83
CA ARG A 349 -0.01 -4.00 20.87
C ARG A 349 -0.88 -5.07 20.23
N LEU A 350 -2.20 -4.88 20.27
CA LEU A 350 -3.17 -5.73 19.59
C LEU A 350 -4.01 -4.87 18.65
N PHE A 351 -4.07 -5.24 17.38
CA PHE A 351 -4.94 -4.60 16.40
C PHE A 351 -5.90 -5.64 15.83
N ILE A 352 -7.19 -5.38 15.89
CA ILE A 352 -8.22 -6.25 15.36
C ILE A 352 -8.88 -5.49 14.21
N TYR A 353 -8.85 -6.09 13.02
CA TYR A 353 -9.50 -5.55 11.83
C TYR A 353 -10.73 -6.40 11.54
N ASP A 354 -11.89 -5.76 11.54
CA ASP A 354 -13.17 -6.38 11.30
C ASP A 354 -13.63 -6.01 9.89
N GLN A 355 -13.61 -6.97 8.97
CA GLN A 355 -13.90 -6.75 7.56
C GLN A 355 -15.40 -6.51 7.30
N PHE A 356 -16.27 -7.07 8.14
CA PHE A 356 -17.70 -6.97 8.02
C PHE A 356 -18.29 -6.38 9.31
N HIS A 357 -18.83 -5.16 9.23
CA HIS A 357 -19.40 -4.51 10.39
C HIS A 357 -20.71 -5.18 10.83
N ASP A 358 -20.67 -5.82 11.99
CA ASP A 358 -21.90 -6.16 12.71
C ASP A 358 -22.49 -4.92 13.38
N LEU A 359 -23.74 -4.58 13.05
CA LEU A 359 -24.49 -3.46 13.64
C LEU A 359 -24.59 -3.56 15.17
N ALA A 360 -24.40 -4.75 15.75
CA ALA A 360 -24.37 -4.96 17.19
C ALA A 360 -23.10 -4.42 17.88
N LEU A 361 -22.01 -4.17 17.14
CA LEU A 361 -20.74 -3.67 17.68
C LEU A 361 -20.79 -2.17 17.95
N THR A 362 -21.49 -1.80 19.03
CA THR A 362 -21.50 -0.43 19.51
C THR A 362 -20.14 -0.04 20.12
N ARG A 363 -19.83 1.25 20.16
CA ARG A 363 -18.65 1.79 20.87
C ARG A 363 -18.55 1.29 22.32
N GLY A 364 -19.68 1.12 23.01
CA GLY A 364 -19.71 0.59 24.37
C GLY A 364 -19.20 -0.84 24.48
N VAL A 365 -19.61 -1.70 23.55
CA VAL A 365 -19.15 -3.10 23.45
C VAL A 365 -17.66 -3.16 23.15
N ILE A 366 -17.17 -2.36 22.19
CA ILE A 366 -15.73 -2.32 21.86
C ILE A 366 -14.88 -1.88 23.07
N LEU A 367 -15.34 -0.88 23.83
CA LEU A 367 -14.66 -0.45 25.05
C LEU A 367 -14.68 -1.53 26.13
N GLN A 368 -15.77 -2.30 26.25
CA GLN A 368 -15.84 -3.44 27.16
C GLN A 368 -14.87 -4.55 26.76
N TYR A 369 -14.73 -4.82 25.45
CA TYR A 369 -13.74 -5.77 24.94
C TYR A 369 -12.31 -5.29 25.24
N ALA A 370 -12.00 -4.03 24.95
CA ALA A 370 -10.69 -3.46 25.26
C ALA A 370 -10.32 -3.61 26.75
N ARG A 371 -11.25 -3.26 27.67
CA ARG A 371 -11.10 -3.46 29.12
C ARG A 371 -10.81 -4.92 29.48
N SER A 372 -11.55 -5.83 28.87
CA SER A 372 -11.38 -7.27 29.12
C SER A 372 -10.02 -7.79 28.65
N PHE A 373 -9.52 -7.32 27.50
CA PHE A 373 -8.17 -7.65 27.01
C PHE A 373 -7.08 -7.17 27.98
N TRP A 374 -7.15 -5.92 28.45
CA TRP A 374 -6.16 -5.39 29.40
C TRP A 374 -6.16 -6.10 30.75
N ASN A 375 -7.33 -6.53 31.22
CA ASN A 375 -7.43 -7.30 32.45
C ASN A 375 -6.80 -8.69 32.33
N ARG A 376 -6.68 -9.22 31.10
CA ARG A 376 -6.15 -10.56 30.82
C ARG A 376 -4.70 -10.57 30.39
N CYS A 377 -4.19 -9.47 29.85
CA CYS A 377 -2.80 -9.33 29.41
C CYS A 377 -2.18 -8.05 29.96
N ALA A 378 -1.36 -8.21 31.00
CA ALA A 378 -0.75 -7.10 31.72
C ALA A 378 0.26 -6.31 30.87
N THR A 379 0.90 -6.96 29.90
CA THR A 379 1.87 -6.33 28.99
C THR A 379 1.22 -5.45 27.93
N LEU A 380 -0.08 -5.63 27.68
CA LEU A 380 -0.80 -4.94 26.63
C LEU A 380 -0.97 -3.44 26.96
N ARG A 381 -0.43 -2.59 26.09
CA ARG A 381 -0.44 -1.12 26.22
C ARG A 381 -1.37 -0.46 25.21
N LYS A 382 -1.57 -1.06 24.04
CA LYS A 382 -2.36 -0.47 22.96
C LYS A 382 -3.30 -1.49 22.33
N ILE A 383 -4.56 -1.10 22.14
CA ILE A 383 -5.54 -1.89 21.42
C ILE A 383 -6.22 -1.03 20.36
N GLY A 384 -6.23 -1.48 19.11
CA GLY A 384 -6.99 -0.81 18.06
C GLY A 384 -8.04 -1.74 17.47
N PHE A 385 -9.23 -1.21 17.25
CA PHE A 385 -10.31 -1.88 16.54
C PHE A 385 -10.56 -1.11 15.24
N TYR A 386 -10.30 -1.76 14.11
CA TYR A 386 -10.61 -1.24 12.78
C TYR A 386 -11.89 -1.92 12.33
N VAL A 387 -13.01 -1.37 12.75
CA VAL A 387 -14.33 -1.78 12.29
C VAL A 387 -14.66 -0.93 11.06
N CYS A 388 -15.16 -1.53 9.99
CA CYS A 388 -15.58 -0.82 8.77
C CYS A 388 -16.50 0.37 9.11
N ASP A 389 -15.89 1.55 9.28
CA ASP A 389 -16.47 2.85 9.64
C ASP A 389 -17.49 2.82 10.81
N PRO A 390 -17.14 3.27 12.05
CA PRO A 390 -15.98 4.10 12.40
C PRO A 390 -14.74 3.32 12.87
N PHE A 391 -13.56 3.89 12.57
CA PHE A 391 -12.30 3.50 13.19
C PHE A 391 -12.31 3.83 14.69
N LEU A 392 -11.86 2.91 15.54
CA LEU A 392 -11.75 3.16 16.98
C LEU A 392 -10.39 2.69 17.52
N MET A 393 -9.49 3.64 17.77
CA MET A 393 -8.25 3.38 18.50
C MET A 393 -8.46 3.63 19.99
N VAL A 394 -8.15 2.65 20.84
CA VAL A 394 -8.22 2.80 22.30
C VAL A 394 -6.83 2.61 22.91
N GLU A 395 -6.23 3.70 23.34
CA GLU A 395 -4.88 3.69 23.92
C GLU A 395 -4.94 3.72 25.45
N LYS A 396 -4.25 2.77 26.09
CA LYS A 396 -4.06 2.77 27.54
C LYS A 396 -2.89 3.66 27.87
N THR A 397 -3.17 4.89 28.30
CA THR A 397 -2.12 5.79 28.79
C THR A 397 -2.06 5.67 30.31
N THR A 398 -0.92 5.27 30.84
CA THR A 398 -0.72 5.33 32.29
C THR A 398 -0.14 6.69 32.61
N VAL A 399 -0.94 7.59 33.18
CA VAL A 399 -0.46 8.87 33.67
C VAL A 399 -0.12 8.70 35.14
N THR A 400 1.12 9.03 35.47
CA THR A 400 1.60 8.98 36.85
C THR A 400 1.67 10.41 37.36
N THR A 401 0.75 10.77 38.27
CA THR A 401 0.74 12.09 38.94
C THR A 401 1.06 11.86 40.42
N GLY A 402 2.30 12.12 40.81
CA GLY A 402 2.79 11.81 42.16
C GLY A 402 2.87 10.29 42.41
N LYS A 403 2.25 9.81 43.51
CA LYS A 403 2.17 8.38 43.84
C LYS A 403 0.98 7.64 43.22
N VAL A 404 0.09 8.36 42.53
CA VAL A 404 -1.13 7.79 41.94
C VAL A 404 -0.89 7.44 40.48
N LYS A 405 -1.13 6.17 40.11
CA LYS A 405 -1.17 5.73 38.71
C LYS A 405 -2.62 5.77 38.25
N THR A 406 -2.94 6.68 37.34
CA THR A 406 -4.26 6.77 36.72
C THR A 406 -4.17 6.21 35.31
N VAL A 407 -5.05 5.26 34.99
CA VAL A 407 -5.18 4.73 33.63
C VAL A 407 -6.19 5.60 32.87
N LEU A 408 -5.70 6.34 31.90
CA LEU A 408 -6.50 7.13 30.98
C LEU A 408 -6.73 6.36 29.68
N TRP A 409 -7.98 6.33 29.23
CA TRP A 409 -8.39 5.71 27.98
C TRP A 409 -8.55 6.81 26.94
N VAL A 410 -7.61 6.90 26.01
CA VAL A 410 -7.73 7.85 24.89
C VAL A 410 -8.44 7.12 23.76
N VAL A 411 -9.65 7.54 23.47
CA VAL A 411 -10.39 7.07 22.30
C VAL A 411 -10.14 8.08 21.18
N ARG A 412 -9.48 7.64 20.12
CA ARG A 412 -9.38 8.40 18.87
C ARG A 412 -10.33 7.76 17.86
N SER A 413 -11.31 8.53 17.44
CA SER A 413 -12.21 8.25 16.32
C SER A 413 -11.64 8.82 15.03
#